data_AF-A0A7X9C1A5-F1
#
_entry.id   AF-A0A7X9C1A5-F1
#
_cell.length_a   1.000
_cell.length_b   1.000
_cell.length_c   1.000
_cell.angle_alpha   90.00
_cell.angle_beta   90.00
_cell.angle_gamma   90.00
#
_symmetry.space_group_name_H-M   'P 1'
#
loop_
_entity.id
_entity.type
_entity.pdbx_description
1 polymer ?
#
loop_
_entity_poly.entity_id
_entity_poly.type
_entity_poly.pdbx_seq_one_letter_code
_entity_poly.pdbx_strand_id
1 'polypeptide(L)' 'MKFNDRKKRKLSRFQIICIILLWAALCFIIFSSGESINGPTLLSIIIASLLIWIPIYKNIKNKKDQ' A
#
# COMPACT_ATOMS: atom_id res chain seq x y z
N MET A 1 4.97 -5.99 -22.40
CA MET A 1 4.40 -6.02 -21.03
C MET A 1 3.96 -4.60 -20.68
N LYS A 2 2.69 -4.24 -20.99
CA LYS A 2 2.17 -2.88 -20.82
C LYS A 2 1.26 -2.82 -19.60
N PHE A 3 1.83 -2.42 -18.46
CA PHE A 3 1.06 -2.07 -17.27
C PHE A 3 0.93 -0.55 -17.17
N ASN A 4 0.29 0.05 -18.17
CA ASN A 4 -0.01 1.48 -18.12
C ASN A 4 -1.25 1.77 -18.96
N ASP A 5 -2.43 1.49 -18.39
CA ASP A 5 -3.64 2.25 -18.71
C ASP A 5 -4.79 1.89 -17.76
N ARG A 6 -5.77 2.81 -17.69
CA ARG A 6 -7.14 2.66 -17.19
C ARG A 6 -7.47 3.14 -15.75
N LYS A 7 -7.95 4.40 -15.78
CA LYS A 7 -9.20 4.89 -15.16
C LYS A 7 -9.11 5.24 -13.68
N LYS A 8 -9.49 6.49 -13.39
CA LYS A 8 -10.06 6.98 -12.12
C LYS A 8 -11.31 6.16 -11.73
N ARG A 9 -11.16 4.85 -11.47
CA ARG A 9 -12.20 4.01 -10.88
C ARG A 9 -12.11 4.19 -9.37
N LYS A 10 -13.26 4.43 -8.73
CA LYS A 10 -13.40 4.35 -7.27
C LYS A 10 -12.69 3.09 -6.80
N LEU A 11 -11.66 3.28 -5.98
CA LEU A 11 -10.77 2.24 -5.50
C LEU A 11 -11.62 1.26 -4.67
N SER A 12 -12.01 0.13 -5.28
CA SER A 12 -12.85 -0.87 -4.62
C SER A 12 -12.06 -1.51 -3.47
N ARG A 13 -12.73 -2.01 -2.43
CA ARG A 13 -12.09 -2.59 -1.22
C ARG A 13 -10.98 -3.59 -1.55
N PHE A 14 -11.17 -4.36 -2.61
CA PHE A 14 -10.18 -5.32 -3.14
C PHE A 14 -8.89 -4.67 -3.63
N GLN A 15 -8.95 -3.48 -4.19
CA GLN A 15 -7.79 -2.78 -4.70
C GLN A 15 -6.91 -2.26 -3.55
N ILE A 16 -7.51 -1.84 -2.43
CA ILE A 16 -6.78 -1.54 -1.18
C ILE A 16 -6.11 -2.81 -0.65
N ILE A 17 -6.85 -3.93 -0.59
CA ILE A 17 -6.32 -5.21 -0.11
C ILE A 17 -5.14 -5.68 -0.98
N CYS A 18 -5.27 -5.61 -2.31
CA CYS A 18 -4.17 -5.94 -3.23
C CYS A 18 -2.94 -5.04 -3.01
N ILE A 19 -3.13 -3.74 -2.78
CA ILE A 19 -2.03 -2.81 -2.51
C ILE A 19 -1.33 -3.16 -1.19
N ILE A 20 -2.07 -3.48 -0.13
CA ILE A 20 -1.51 -3.92 1.16
C ILE A 20 -0.71 -5.21 0.98
N LEU A 21 -1.27 -6.19 0.26
CA LEU A 21 -0.62 -7.49 0.02
C LEU A 21 0.70 -7.31 -0.73
N LEU A 22 0.68 -6.49 -1.79
CA LEU A 22 1.86 -6.18 -2.58
C LEU A 22 2.91 -5.41 -1.77
N TRP A 23 2.47 -4.46 -0.94
CA TRP A 23 3.35 -3.69 -0.06
C TRP A 23 4.05 -4.58 0.97
N ALA A 24 3.34 -5.51 1.60
CA ALA A 24 3.92 -6.48 2.54
C ALA A 24 4.96 -7.38 1.85
N ALA A 25 4.67 -7.85 0.64
CA ALA A 25 5.63 -8.63 -0.16
C ALA A 25 6.89 -7.81 -0.47
N LEU A 26 6.74 -6.53 -0.80
CA LEU A 26 7.86 -5.64 -1.08
C LEU A 26 8.72 -5.38 0.17
N CYS A 27 8.09 -5.13 1.33
CA CYS A 27 8.80 -5.03 2.61
C CYS A 27 9.58 -6.31 2.93
N PHE A 28 9.01 -7.48 2.68
CA PHE A 28 9.69 -8.76 2.90
C PHE A 28 10.93 -8.91 2.02
N ILE A 29 10.83 -8.55 0.73
CA ILE A 29 11.97 -8.56 -0.19
C ILE A 29 13.04 -7.58 0.31
N ILE A 30 12.68 -6.35 0.66
CA ILE A 30 13.64 -5.33 1.14
C ILE A 30 14.33 -5.77 2.44
N PHE A 31 13.57 -6.38 3.35
CA PHE A 31 14.11 -6.94 4.58
C PHE A 31 15.05 -8.12 4.31
N SER A 32 14.66 -9.03 3.42
CA SER A 32 15.47 -10.18 3.02
C SER A 32 16.68 -9.80 2.16
N SER A 33 16.67 -8.65 1.51
CA SER A 33 17.78 -8.11 0.70
C SER A 33 18.70 -7.17 1.49
N GLY A 34 18.62 -7.19 2.82
CA GLY A 34 19.22 -6.23 3.76
C GLY A 34 20.75 -6.15 3.84
N GLU A 35 21.43 -5.86 2.73
CA GLU A 35 22.88 -5.59 2.69
C GLU A 35 23.24 -4.12 2.39
N SER A 36 22.24 -3.26 2.19
CA SER A 36 22.44 -1.82 2.26
C SER A 36 21.15 -1.16 2.75
N ILE A 37 21.19 -0.69 4.00
CA ILE A 37 20.18 0.18 4.58
C ILE A 37 20.10 1.49 3.78
N ASN A 38 19.38 1.42 2.67
CA ASN A 38 19.08 2.55 1.81
C ASN A 38 18.00 3.37 2.51
N GLY A 39 18.40 4.38 3.28
CA GLY A 39 17.50 5.33 3.94
C GLY A 39 16.32 5.83 3.08
N PRO A 40 16.51 6.09 1.77
CA PRO A 40 15.40 6.47 0.87
C PRO A 40 14.33 5.40 0.70
N THR A 41 14.71 4.11 0.69
CA THR A 41 13.78 2.99 0.51
C THR A 41 12.93 2.78 1.76
N LEU A 42 13.50 2.95 2.94
CA LEU A 42 12.75 2.89 4.20
C LEU A 42 11.73 4.04 4.28
N LEU A 43 12.14 5.25 3.90
CA LEU A 43 11.25 6.43 3.86
C LEU A 43 10.08 6.23 2.89
N SER A 44 10.32 5.70 1.69
CA SER A 44 9.26 5.46 0.72
C SER A 44 8.23 4.43 1.21
N ILE A 45 8.69 3.40 1.93
CA ILE A 45 7.83 2.41 2.59
C ILE A 45 6.94 3.07 3.64
N ILE A 46 7.50 3.91 4.52
CA ILE A 46 6.76 4.60 5.59
C ILE A 46 5.68 5.52 5.00
N ILE A 47 6.04 6.29 3.98
CA ILE A 47 5.10 7.18 3.27
C ILE A 47 3.97 6.37 2.64
N ALA A 48 4.30 5.21 2.03
CA ALA A 48 3.30 4.31 1.47
C ALA A 48 2.35 3.77 2.55
N SER A 49 2.85 3.34 3.72
CA SER A 49 1.99 2.91 4.84
C SER A 49 0.98 3.98 5.25
N LEU A 50 1.44 5.23 5.36
CA LEU A 50 0.62 6.36 5.79
C LEU A 50 -0.50 6.65 4.77
N LEU A 51 -0.18 6.58 3.49
CA LEU A 51 -1.15 6.73 2.39
C LEU A 51 -2.21 5.63 2.38
N ILE A 52 -1.83 4.39 2.67
CA ILE A 52 -2.75 3.24 2.72
C ILE A 52 -3.63 3.30 4.00
N TRP A 53 -3.14 3.90 5.08
CA TRP A 53 -3.90 4.06 6.34
C TRP A 53 -5.15 4.93 6.19
N ILE A 54 -5.09 6.02 5.41
CA ILE A 54 -6.20 6.95 5.20
C ILE A 54 -7.47 6.27 4.69
N PRO A 55 -7.45 5.50 3.57
CA PRO A 55 -8.65 4.80 3.10
C PRO A 55 -9.10 3.69 4.06
N ILE A 56 -8.20 3.01 4.78
CA ILE A 56 -8.57 2.00 5.79
C ILE A 56 -9.41 2.65 6.89
N TYR A 57 -8.93 3.76 7.47
CA TYR A 57 -9.63 4.46 8.54
C TYR A 57 -11.03 4.92 8.10
N LYS A 58 -11.15 5.42 6.86
CA LYS A 58 -12.44 5.82 6.28
C LYS A 58 -13.38 4.62 6.11
N ASN A 59 -12.88 3.46 5.69
CA ASN A 59 -13.71 2.25 5.57
C ASN A 59 -14.16 1.70 6.93
N ILE A 60 -13.32 1.78 7.98
CA ILE A 60 -13.65 1.34 9.34
C ILE A 60 -14.73 2.23 9.95
N LYS A 61 -14.64 3.55 9.78
CA LYS A 61 -15.64 4.48 10.35
C LYS A 61 -17.04 4.23 9.78
N ASN A 62 -17.18 4.02 8.47
CA ASN A 62 -18.49 3.77 7.85
C ASN A 62 -19.17 2.47 8.32
N LYS A 63 -18.45 1.53 8.94
CA LYS A 63 -19.04 0.34 9.56
C LYS A 63 -19.57 0.55 10.98
N LYS A 64 -19.20 1.64 11.65
CA LYS A 64 -19.73 1.97 12.99
C LYS A 64 -21.00 2.82 12.91
N ASP A 65 -21.23 3.44 11.76
CA ASP A 65 -22.41 4.25 11.45
C ASP A 65 -23.49 3.45 10.66
N GLN A 66 -23.35 2.13 10.52
CA GLN A 66 -24.34 1.19 9.95
C GLN A 66 -24.67 0.11 10.97
#